data_AF-A0A8S9XZB1-F1
#
_entry.id   AF-A0A8S9XZB1-F1
#
_cell.length_a   1.000
_cell.length_b   1.000
_cell.length_c   1.000
_cell.angle_alpha   90.00
_cell.angle_beta   90.00
_cell.angle_gamma   90.00
#
_symmetry.space_group_name_H-M   'P 1'
#
loop_
_entity.id
_entity.type
_entity.pdbx_description
1 polymer ?
#
loop_
_entity_poly.entity_id
_entity_poly.type
_entity_poly.pdbx_seq_one_letter_code
_entity_poly.pdbx_strand_id
1 'polypeptide(L)' 'MSASPIARQATQCQAIPSKRVLISDPSQLPCNYSTTPGGTLFSTTPG' A
#
# COMPACT_ATOMS: atom_id res chain seq x y z
N MET A 1 19.13 -9.48 21.85
CA MET A 1 17.76 -10.02 21.89
C MET A 1 17.32 -10.31 20.46
N SER A 2 17.24 -11.58 20.05
CA SER A 2 16.71 -11.94 18.73
C SER A 2 15.20 -12.08 18.86
N ALA A 3 14.42 -11.37 18.05
CA ALA A 3 12.98 -11.58 17.96
C ALA A 3 12.66 -13.07 17.69
N SER A 4 11.58 -13.56 18.29
CA SER A 4 11.11 -14.92 18.07
C SER A 4 10.75 -15.13 16.58
N PRO A 5 10.85 -16.37 16.06
CA PRO A 5 10.48 -16.67 14.68
C PRO A 5 9.06 -16.19 14.30
N ILE A 6 8.13 -16.23 15.26
CA ILE A 6 6.74 -15.74 15.11
C ILE A 6 6.71 -14.22 14.87
N ALA A 7 7.50 -13.44 15.60
CA ALA A 7 7.57 -11.99 15.41
C ALA A 7 8.21 -11.62 14.05
N ARG A 8 9.15 -12.46 13.56
CA ARG A 8 9.68 -12.35 12.19
C ARG A 8 8.65 -12.75 11.14
N GLN A 9 7.80 -13.74 11.42
CA GLN A 9 6.70 -14.14 10.54
C GLN A 9 5.61 -13.06 10.46
N ALA A 10 5.33 -12.36 11.56
CA ALA A 10 4.40 -11.23 11.58
C ALA A 10 4.91 -10.00 10.81
N THR A 11 6.24 -9.90 10.60
CA THR A 11 6.88 -8.88 9.76
C THR A 11 7.22 -9.36 8.35
N GLN A 12 7.00 -10.64 8.02
CA GLN A 12 6.76 -11.02 6.64
C GLN A 12 5.47 -10.33 6.25
N CYS A 13 5.61 -9.18 5.59
CA CYS A 13 4.52 -8.43 4.98
C CYS A 13 3.64 -9.46 4.26
N GLN A 14 2.49 -9.80 4.85
CA GLN A 14 1.43 -10.50 4.15
C GLN A 14 1.23 -9.67 2.88
N ALA A 15 1.50 -10.25 1.71
CA ALA A 15 1.55 -9.48 0.48
C ALA A 15 0.18 -8.82 0.28
N ILE A 16 0.10 -7.52 0.53
CA ILE A 16 -1.13 -6.75 0.33
C ILE A 16 -1.44 -6.88 -1.17
N PRO A 17 -2.61 -7.41 -1.57
CA PRO A 17 -2.99 -7.47 -2.97
C PRO A 17 -2.86 -6.08 -3.58
N SER A 18 -2.07 -5.97 -4.65
CA SER A 18 -1.75 -4.69 -5.26
C SER A 18 -2.32 -4.60 -6.67
N LYS A 19 -2.93 -3.45 -6.97
CA LYS A 19 -3.44 -3.11 -8.30
C LYS A 19 -2.80 -1.80 -8.75
N ARG A 20 -2.22 -1.79 -9.94
CA ARG A 20 -1.80 -0.55 -10.60
C ARG A 20 -2.93 -0.04 -11.48
N VAL A 21 -3.18 1.26 -11.40
CA VAL A 21 -4.20 1.96 -12.20
C VAL A 21 -3.51 3.12 -12.90
N LEU A 22 -3.68 3.22 -14.22
CA LEU A 22 -3.23 4.38 -14.98
C LEU A 22 -4.27 5.49 -14.84
N ILE A 23 -3.84 6.65 -14.38
CA ILE A 23 -4.68 7.85 -14.24
C ILE A 23 -4.31 8.79 -15.38
N SER A 24 -5.26 9.00 -16.29
CA SER A 24 -5.09 9.82 -17.50
C SER A 24 -5.78 11.18 -17.40
N ASP A 25 -6.76 11.30 -16.50
CA ASP A 25 -7.54 12.52 -16.26
C ASP A 25 -7.72 12.73 -14.75
N PRO A 26 -7.73 13.99 -14.25
CA PRO A 26 -7.93 14.26 -12.82
C PRO A 26 -9.23 13.69 -12.25
N SER A 27 -10.29 13.52 -13.05
CA SER A 27 -11.55 12.89 -12.61
C SER A 27 -11.42 11.41 -12.22
N GLN A 28 -10.33 10.75 -12.63
CA GLN A 28 -10.03 9.36 -12.29
C GLN A 28 -9.30 9.21 -10.95
N LEU A 29 -8.93 10.34 -10.30
CA LEU A 29 -8.31 10.29 -8.99
C LEU A 29 -9.30 9.77 -7.93
N PRO A 30 -8.85 8.88 -7.02
CA PRO A 30 -9.68 8.48 -5.90
C PRO A 30 -10.10 9.69 -5.05
N CYS A 31 -11.24 9.61 -4.38
CA CYS A 31 -11.61 10.62 -3.38
C CYS A 31 -10.68 10.59 -2.15
N ASN A 32 -10.11 9.42 -1.85
CA ASN A 32 -9.22 9.20 -0.71
C ASN A 32 -7.95 8.50 -1.20
N TYR A 33 -6.92 9.27 -1.51
CA TYR A 33 -5.57 8.78 -1.78
C TYR A 33 -4.58 9.40 -0.80
N SER A 34 -3.38 8.82 -0.75
CA SER A 34 -2.22 9.33 -0.04
C SER A 34 -1.03 9.38 -0.97
N THR A 35 0.00 10.11 -0.57
CA THR A 35 1.21 10.29 -1.38
C THR A 35 2.44 9.99 -0.54
N THR A 36 3.39 9.27 -1.12
CA THR A 36 4.73 9.12 -0.52
C THR A 36 5.55 10.40 -0.77
N PRO A 37 6.63 10.69 0.01
CA PRO A 37 7.51 11.82 -0.28
C PRO A 37 8.11 11.83 -1.70
N GLY A 38 8.23 10.67 -2.34
CA GLY A 38 8.67 10.53 -3.73
C GLY A 38 7.58 10.80 -4.78
N GLY A 39 6.37 11.20 -4.37
CA GLY A 39 5.28 11.55 -5.28
C GLY A 39 4.44 10.37 -5.78
N THR A 40 4.57 9.17 -5.18
CA THR A 40 3.74 8.02 -5.58
C THR A 40 2.38 8.08 -4.89
N LEU A 41 1.31 8.03 -5.69
CA LEU A 41 -0.07 7.94 -5.21
C LEU A 41 -0.43 6.50 -4.85
N PHE A 42 -1.12 6.31 -3.72
CA PHE A 42 -1.65 5.02 -3.30
C PHE A 42 -2.94 5.18 -2.50
N SER A 43 -3.72 4.11 -2.42
CA SER A 43 -4.94 4.02 -1.61
C SER A 43 -5.12 2.58 -1.16
N THR A 44 -5.64 2.38 0.05
CA THR A 44 -5.99 1.05 0.56
C THR A 44 -7.50 0.96 0.68
N THR A 45 -8.11 -0.01 -0.01
CA THR A 45 -9.53 -0.32 0.17
C THR A 45 -9.71 -1.20 1.42
N PRO A 46 -10.87 -1.14 2.10
CA PRO A 46 -11.13 -2.01 3.25
C PRO A 46 -11.11 -3.53 2.96
N GLY A 47 -11.18 -3.94 1.69
CA GLY A 47 -11.11 -5.33 1.23
C GLY A 47 -10.38 -5.46 -0.10
#